data_AF-A0A1F9INV3-F1
#
_entry.id   AF-A0A1F9INV3-F1
#
_cell.length_a   1.000
_cell.length_b   1.000
_cell.length_c   1.000
_cell.angle_alpha   90.00
_cell.angle_beta   90.00
_cell.angle_gamma   90.00
#
_symmetry.space_group_name_H-M   'P 1'
#
loop_
_entity.id
_entity.type
_entity.pdbx_description
1 polymer ?
#
loop_
_entity_poly.entity_id
_entity_poly.type
_entity_poly.pdbx_seq_one_letter_code
_entity_poly.pdbx_strand_id
1 'polypeptide(L)'
;MKSQKLWINVDKPLKTQILHFEDGCSDVRRKGRGKYKPVGVLARDGGWLPFNDVASALADSELRVPKYEFLRACSNCLHAPAFEELVNSENLPIQGEEPQRSLNYFWVNQGQTYAEERELGIIWAPQKNSAGRPLAHWEEVLNVKPDDVIFSYASQRLVAVSTALVGGYAVDHKPVSNGLWSNGPGYQADLAYVTPPQTPSKEELRKLGFFQPNLGEHLVAENGSVKQAYLFPLDAAEGHFLLQAVGLRTSNNAGQIDERLAGPTQRAQLVQARIGQGKFREETMRVWKNRCALSDISHSRLLRASHIKPWSESTNAERLDPYNGILLSAHLDAAFDCGLISFKDDGKIMISGELSEHDREALGLVSLNAPKFSEKHLFYLEHHRAKFGF
;
A
#
# COMPACT_ATOMS: atom_id res chain seq x y z
N MET A 1 13.01 -17.09 30.78
CA MET A 1 11.60 -17.22 31.22
C MET A 1 10.76 -17.61 30.01
N LYS A 2 9.82 -18.57 30.13
CA LYS A 2 8.96 -18.94 28.98
C LYS A 2 8.11 -17.72 28.62
N SER A 3 8.21 -17.27 27.37
CA SER A 3 7.32 -16.23 26.81
C SER A 3 5.87 -16.67 27.03
N GLN A 4 5.13 -15.88 27.78
CA GLN A 4 3.72 -16.11 28.08
C GLN A 4 2.94 -15.71 26.82
N LYS A 5 2.24 -16.67 26.19
CA LYS A 5 1.50 -16.41 24.95
C LYS A 5 0.20 -15.67 25.27
N LEU A 6 0.01 -14.50 24.64
CA LEU A 6 -1.26 -13.77 24.71
C LEU A 6 -2.15 -14.14 23.53
N TRP A 7 -3.45 -14.08 23.75
CA TRP A 7 -4.45 -14.36 22.71
C TRP A 7 -5.53 -13.30 22.71
N ILE A 8 -5.90 -12.82 21.52
CA ILE A 8 -7.16 -12.08 21.32
C ILE A 8 -8.20 -13.04 20.74
N ASN A 9 -9.36 -13.12 21.39
CA ASN A 9 -10.58 -13.67 20.82
C ASN A 9 -11.38 -12.53 20.20
N VAL A 10 -11.51 -12.53 18.88
CA VAL A 10 -12.35 -11.59 18.16
C VAL A 10 -13.70 -12.24 17.89
N ASP A 11 -14.79 -11.59 18.33
CA ASP A 11 -16.16 -11.98 18.04
C ASP A 11 -16.82 -10.94 17.11
N LYS A 12 -17.01 -11.31 15.84
CA LYS A 12 -17.58 -10.40 14.84
C LYS A 12 -19.07 -10.12 15.04
N PRO A 13 -19.93 -11.12 15.30
CA PRO A 13 -21.34 -10.88 15.60
C PRO A 13 -21.57 -9.97 16.80
N LEU A 14 -20.81 -10.18 17.88
CA LEU A 14 -20.93 -9.37 19.10
C LEU A 14 -20.11 -8.09 19.07
N LYS A 15 -19.27 -7.90 18.03
CA LYS A 15 -18.35 -6.78 17.87
C LYS A 15 -17.44 -6.55 19.08
N THR A 16 -16.93 -7.63 19.67
CA THR A 16 -16.09 -7.57 20.88
C THR A 16 -14.73 -8.20 20.65
N GLN A 17 -13.74 -7.74 21.42
CA GLN A 17 -12.39 -8.30 21.46
C GLN A 17 -12.00 -8.60 22.91
N ILE A 18 -11.59 -9.84 23.19
CA ILE A 18 -11.24 -10.26 24.56
C ILE A 18 -9.80 -10.72 24.59
N LEU A 19 -9.00 -10.10 25.45
CA LEU A 19 -7.59 -10.43 25.66
C LEU A 19 -7.45 -11.52 26.73
N HIS A 20 -6.68 -12.56 26.43
CA HIS A 20 -6.39 -13.67 27.32
C HIS A 20 -4.88 -13.78 27.54
N PHE A 21 -4.48 -13.87 28.82
CA PHE A 21 -3.07 -13.85 29.26
C PHE A 21 -2.50 -15.22 29.59
N GLU A 22 -3.35 -16.25 29.66
CA GLU A 22 -2.95 -17.58 30.08
C GLU A 22 -3.48 -18.65 29.13
N ASP A 23 -2.59 -19.53 28.67
CA ASP A 23 -2.96 -20.76 27.96
C ASP A 23 -3.81 -21.72 28.85
N GLY A 24 -3.86 -21.46 30.16
CA GLY A 24 -4.68 -22.17 31.14
C GLY A 24 -6.17 -21.77 31.15
N CYS A 25 -6.54 -20.63 30.56
CA CYS A 25 -7.91 -20.11 30.54
C CYS A 25 -8.88 -21.10 29.88
N SER A 26 -10.06 -21.32 30.49
CA SER A 26 -11.07 -22.25 29.98
C SER A 26 -11.52 -21.92 28.55
N ASP A 27 -11.55 -20.64 28.20
CA ASP A 27 -11.92 -20.17 26.86
C ASP A 27 -10.79 -20.40 25.85
N VAL A 28 -9.53 -20.17 26.26
CA VAL A 28 -8.35 -20.50 25.43
C VAL A 28 -8.26 -22.00 25.17
N ARG A 29 -8.62 -22.86 26.14
CA ARG A 29 -8.70 -24.33 25.94
C ARG A 29 -9.79 -24.79 24.96
N ARG A 30 -10.77 -23.93 24.68
CA ARG A 30 -11.87 -24.15 23.71
C ARG A 30 -11.56 -23.58 22.33
N LYS A 31 -10.44 -22.89 22.16
CA LYS A 31 -9.95 -22.33 20.90
C LYS A 31 -9.95 -23.37 19.78
N GLY A 32 -10.48 -23.00 18.62
CA GLY A 32 -10.55 -23.85 17.43
C GLY A 32 -11.51 -25.05 17.53
N ARG A 33 -12.21 -25.26 18.65
CA ARG A 33 -13.20 -26.36 18.78
C ARG A 33 -14.52 -26.09 18.07
N GLY A 34 -14.81 -24.83 17.73
CA GLY A 34 -15.99 -24.44 16.95
C GLY A 34 -15.65 -24.30 15.46
N LYS A 35 -16.55 -24.78 14.59
CA LYS A 35 -16.37 -24.78 13.11
C LYS A 35 -16.13 -23.39 12.50
N TYR A 36 -16.47 -22.31 13.20
CA TYR A 36 -16.54 -20.96 12.65
C TYR A 36 -15.56 -19.93 13.26
N LYS A 37 -14.71 -20.34 14.23
CA LYS A 37 -13.67 -19.48 14.84
C LYS A 37 -12.28 -20.12 14.73
N PRO A 38 -11.57 -19.94 13.61
CA PRO A 38 -10.24 -20.50 13.39
C PRO A 38 -9.15 -19.80 14.23
N VAL A 39 -7.97 -20.40 14.22
CA VAL A 39 -6.76 -19.92 14.90
C VAL A 39 -5.83 -19.28 13.89
N GLY A 40 -5.27 -18.11 14.22
CA GLY A 40 -4.30 -17.38 13.39
C GLY A 40 -4.91 -16.50 12.31
N VAL A 41 -6.20 -16.65 12.01
CA VAL A 41 -6.93 -15.87 11.00
C VAL A 41 -8.35 -15.55 11.47
N LEU A 42 -8.99 -14.56 10.85
CA LEU A 42 -10.39 -14.17 11.14
C LEU A 42 -11.34 -14.73 10.09
N ALA A 43 -12.33 -15.53 10.50
CA ALA A 43 -13.40 -16.00 9.63
C ALA A 43 -14.68 -15.14 9.77
N ARG A 44 -15.80 -15.64 9.25
CA ARG A 44 -17.12 -14.97 9.30
C ARG A 44 -17.53 -14.57 10.72
N ASP A 45 -17.36 -15.47 11.68
CA ASP A 45 -17.84 -15.29 13.06
C ASP A 45 -16.73 -14.85 14.02
N GLY A 46 -15.54 -14.54 13.49
CA GLY A 46 -14.37 -14.12 14.27
C GLY A 46 -13.21 -15.13 14.23
N GLY A 47 -12.32 -15.06 15.22
CA GLY A 47 -11.12 -15.90 15.27
C GLY A 47 -10.21 -15.62 16.46
N TRP A 48 -9.17 -16.44 16.61
CA TRP A 48 -8.21 -16.35 17.71
C TRP A 48 -6.82 -15.96 17.21
N LEU A 49 -6.28 -14.84 17.68
CA LEU A 49 -5.02 -14.27 17.22
C LEU A 49 -3.94 -14.31 18.30
N PRO A 50 -2.73 -14.84 18.02
CA PRO A 50 -1.62 -14.85 18.97
C PRO A 50 -0.90 -13.51 19.02
N PHE A 51 -0.47 -13.11 20.21
CA PHE A 51 0.43 -11.98 20.41
C PHE A 51 1.50 -12.33 21.45
N ASN A 52 2.64 -11.65 21.33
CA ASN A 52 3.77 -11.83 22.24
C ASN A 52 3.73 -10.83 23.41
N ASP A 53 3.00 -9.71 23.24
CA ASP A 53 2.86 -8.64 24.22
C ASP A 53 1.52 -7.91 24.06
N VAL A 54 1.14 -7.11 25.07
CA VAL A 54 -0.14 -6.38 25.13
C VAL A 54 -0.18 -5.19 24.18
N ALA A 55 0.95 -4.52 23.94
CA ALA A 55 1.00 -3.34 23.09
C ALA A 55 0.73 -3.70 21.62
N SER A 56 1.36 -4.77 21.13
CA SER A 56 1.10 -5.35 19.81
C SER A 56 -0.35 -5.80 19.67
N ALA A 57 -0.93 -6.40 20.73
CA ALA A 57 -2.32 -6.82 20.74
C ALA A 57 -3.30 -5.63 20.65
N LEU A 58 -3.02 -4.54 21.36
CA LEU A 58 -3.81 -3.31 21.34
C LEU A 58 -3.73 -2.59 19.99
N ALA A 59 -2.51 -2.39 19.48
CA ALA A 59 -2.30 -1.75 18.18
C ALA A 59 -3.00 -2.51 17.05
N ASP A 60 -2.93 -3.84 17.07
CA ASP A 60 -3.60 -4.71 16.11
C ASP A 60 -5.13 -4.61 16.15
N SER A 61 -5.68 -4.58 17.37
CA SER A 61 -7.11 -4.41 17.63
C SER A 61 -7.64 -3.09 17.06
N GLU A 62 -6.88 -1.99 17.22
CA GLU A 62 -7.22 -0.67 16.69
C GLU A 62 -7.16 -0.61 15.16
N LEU A 63 -6.16 -1.27 14.55
CA LEU A 63 -5.93 -1.28 13.11
C LEU A 63 -6.95 -2.15 12.34
N ARG A 64 -7.31 -3.34 12.86
CA ARG A 64 -8.10 -4.32 12.10
C ARG A 64 -9.60 -4.11 12.19
N VAL A 65 -10.12 -3.55 13.28
CA VAL A 65 -11.57 -3.40 13.48
C VAL A 65 -11.93 -2.12 14.26
N PRO A 66 -11.75 -0.93 13.66
CA PRO A 66 -11.91 0.36 14.33
C PRO A 66 -13.35 0.72 14.76
N LYS A 67 -14.33 -0.18 14.58
CA LYS A 67 -15.75 0.01 14.93
C LYS A 67 -16.27 -0.97 15.99
N TYR A 68 -15.39 -1.73 16.63
CA TYR A 68 -15.75 -2.76 17.62
C TYR A 68 -15.57 -2.19 19.02
N GLU A 69 -16.53 -2.43 19.91
CA GLU A 69 -16.43 -1.94 21.29
C GLU A 69 -15.47 -2.83 22.08
N PHE A 70 -14.48 -2.16 22.68
CA PHE A 70 -13.69 -2.60 23.81
C PHE A 70 -12.86 -3.88 23.62
N LEU A 71 -11.53 -3.71 23.59
CA LEU A 71 -10.64 -4.75 24.09
C LEU A 71 -10.87 -4.82 25.60
N ARG A 72 -11.28 -5.97 26.14
CA ARG A 72 -11.32 -6.19 27.59
C ARG A 72 -10.49 -7.41 27.96
N ALA A 73 -9.86 -7.37 29.13
CA ALA A 73 -9.22 -8.57 29.67
C ALA A 73 -10.29 -9.62 30.02
N CYS A 74 -10.00 -10.89 29.74
CA CYS A 74 -10.88 -11.99 30.12
C CYS A 74 -10.96 -12.11 31.64
N SER A 75 -12.18 -12.04 32.19
CA SER A 75 -12.45 -12.19 33.63
C SER A 75 -12.14 -13.58 34.19
N ASN A 76 -11.93 -14.57 33.33
CA ASN A 76 -11.65 -15.97 33.71
C ASN A 76 -10.16 -16.32 33.67
N CYS A 77 -9.28 -15.41 33.24
CA CYS A 77 -7.83 -15.61 33.34
C CYS A 77 -7.40 -15.32 34.78
N LEU A 78 -6.71 -16.27 35.43
CA LEU A 78 -6.08 -15.95 36.70
C LEU A 78 -4.97 -14.92 36.40
N HIS A 79 -4.86 -13.88 37.23
CA HIS A 79 -3.82 -12.83 37.11
C HIS A 79 -3.98 -11.87 35.92
N ALA A 80 -5.17 -11.73 35.33
CA ALA A 80 -5.44 -10.61 34.43
C ALA A 80 -5.33 -9.29 35.24
N PRO A 81 -4.39 -8.37 34.94
CA PRO A 81 -4.35 -7.07 35.59
C PRO A 81 -5.65 -6.30 35.31
N ALA A 82 -6.02 -5.37 36.19
CA ALA A 82 -7.19 -4.54 35.97
C ALA A 82 -7.03 -3.80 34.63
N PHE A 83 -8.08 -3.74 33.81
CA PHE A 83 -7.97 -3.14 32.48
C PHE A 83 -7.51 -1.67 32.55
N GLU A 84 -7.89 -0.94 33.59
CA GLU A 84 -7.39 0.41 33.84
C GLU A 84 -5.87 0.45 34.13
N GLU A 85 -5.28 -0.58 34.72
CA GLU A 85 -3.82 -0.66 34.95
C GLU A 85 -3.05 -0.95 33.65
N LEU A 86 -3.67 -1.66 32.70
CA LEU A 86 -3.10 -1.90 31.35
C LEU A 86 -3.04 -0.63 30.49
N VAL A 87 -3.90 0.35 30.77
CA VAL A 87 -4.02 1.59 30.01
C VAL A 87 -3.36 2.77 30.75
N ASN A 88 -3.30 2.76 32.09
CA ASN A 88 -2.82 3.87 32.92
C ASN A 88 -1.50 3.65 33.67
N SER A 89 -0.80 2.50 33.54
CA SER A 89 0.51 2.40 34.19
C SER A 89 1.53 3.27 33.46
N GLU A 90 2.00 4.32 34.13
CA GLU A 90 3.20 5.13 33.88
C GLU A 90 4.50 4.31 33.91
N ASN A 91 4.47 3.12 33.31
CA ASN A 91 5.59 2.29 32.90
C ASN A 91 5.62 2.21 31.36
N LEU A 92 5.21 3.29 30.68
CA LEU A 92 5.75 3.59 29.36
C LEU A 92 7.27 3.74 29.56
N PRO A 93 8.11 2.88 28.98
CA PRO A 93 9.55 3.04 29.13
C PRO A 93 9.94 4.41 28.58
N ILE A 94 10.42 5.28 29.47
CA ILE A 94 11.21 6.45 29.09
C ILE A 94 12.46 5.91 28.39
N GLN A 95 12.56 6.21 27.09
CA GLN A 95 13.80 6.19 26.29
C GLN A 95 14.83 5.15 26.73
N GLY A 96 14.56 3.89 26.40
CA GLY A 96 15.54 2.81 26.39
C GLY A 96 15.22 1.94 25.19
N GLU A 97 16.08 2.00 24.18
CA GLU A 97 16.04 1.32 22.89
C GLU A 97 15.15 0.05 22.89
N GLU A 98 14.08 0.05 22.08
CA GLU A 98 13.58 -1.20 21.50
C GLU A 98 14.80 -1.98 20.99
N PRO A 99 14.84 -3.33 21.01
CA PRO A 99 15.84 -4.05 20.24
C PRO A 99 15.60 -3.64 18.79
N GLN A 100 16.33 -2.62 18.37
CA GLN A 100 16.10 -1.86 17.16
C GLN A 100 16.30 -2.88 16.06
N ARG A 101 15.21 -3.37 15.49
CA ARG A 101 15.31 -4.42 14.49
C ARG A 101 16.22 -3.86 13.41
N SER A 102 17.32 -4.55 13.15
CA SER A 102 18.25 -4.17 12.10
C SER A 102 17.45 -4.04 10.79
N LEU A 103 17.44 -2.83 10.23
CA LEU A 103 16.81 -2.56 8.96
C LEU A 103 17.44 -3.46 7.90
N ASN A 104 16.62 -4.08 7.07
CA ASN A 104 17.16 -4.75 5.89
C ASN A 104 17.25 -3.74 4.75
N TYR A 105 18.22 -3.97 3.88
CA TYR A 105 18.44 -3.19 2.67
C TYR A 105 18.24 -4.08 1.46
N PHE A 106 17.65 -3.52 0.40
CA PHE A 106 17.41 -4.26 -0.83
C PHE A 106 17.78 -3.42 -2.05
N TRP A 107 18.32 -4.07 -3.07
CA TRP A 107 18.51 -3.51 -4.41
C TRP A 107 17.46 -4.10 -5.35
N VAL A 108 16.69 -3.25 -6.03
CA VAL A 108 15.68 -3.69 -7.00
C VAL A 108 16.01 -3.19 -8.41
N ASN A 109 16.04 -4.11 -9.38
CA ASN A 109 16.22 -3.82 -10.79
C ASN A 109 14.86 -3.58 -11.48
N GLN A 110 14.50 -2.32 -11.69
CA GLN A 110 13.18 -1.93 -12.24
C GLN A 110 13.26 -1.41 -13.67
N GLY A 111 14.21 -1.90 -14.48
CA GLY A 111 14.57 -1.31 -15.78
C GLY A 111 13.41 -1.03 -16.75
N GLN A 112 12.34 -1.83 -16.73
CA GLN A 112 11.18 -1.64 -17.61
C GLN A 112 9.89 -1.22 -16.88
N THR A 113 9.79 -1.47 -15.59
CA THR A 113 8.56 -1.31 -14.81
C THR A 113 8.63 -0.15 -13.82
N TYR A 114 9.80 0.51 -13.69
CA TYR A 114 10.03 1.56 -12.68
C TYR A 114 8.97 2.66 -12.67
N ALA A 115 8.60 3.22 -13.84
CA ALA A 115 7.68 4.34 -13.89
C ALA A 115 6.31 3.99 -13.28
N GLU A 116 5.76 2.84 -13.67
CA GLU A 116 4.45 2.38 -13.20
C GLU A 116 4.51 1.84 -11.77
N GLU A 117 5.57 1.09 -11.42
CA GLU A 117 5.80 0.62 -10.06
C GLU A 117 5.95 1.79 -9.08
N ARG A 118 6.65 2.86 -9.47
CA ARG A 118 6.77 4.08 -8.68
C ARG A 118 5.45 4.83 -8.54
N GLU A 119 4.69 4.98 -9.63
CA GLU A 119 3.38 5.64 -9.60
C GLU A 119 2.40 4.91 -8.68
N LEU A 120 2.42 3.58 -8.74
CA LEU A 120 1.64 2.72 -7.85
C LEU A 120 2.27 2.58 -6.46
N GLY A 121 3.51 3.03 -6.24
CA GLY A 121 4.23 2.87 -4.98
C GLY A 121 4.51 1.42 -4.60
N ILE A 122 4.92 0.54 -5.52
CA ILE A 122 5.19 -0.89 -5.27
C ILE A 122 6.53 -1.35 -5.79
N ILE A 123 6.96 -2.49 -5.29
CA ILE A 123 7.67 -3.47 -6.11
C ILE A 123 6.77 -4.68 -6.29
N TRP A 124 6.89 -5.34 -7.44
CA TRP A 124 6.12 -6.53 -7.76
C TRP A 124 6.99 -7.55 -8.50
N ALA A 125 6.78 -8.84 -8.29
CA ALA A 125 7.42 -9.89 -9.08
C ALA A 125 6.44 -11.03 -9.35
N PRO A 126 6.48 -11.67 -10.53
CA PRO A 126 5.58 -12.78 -10.84
C PRO A 126 5.94 -14.02 -10.01
N GLN A 127 4.96 -14.87 -9.69
CA GLN A 127 5.25 -16.15 -9.01
C GLN A 127 5.92 -17.17 -9.95
N LYS A 128 5.70 -17.04 -11.26
CA LYS A 128 6.13 -17.98 -12.28
C LYS A 128 6.62 -17.23 -13.51
N ASN A 129 7.62 -17.79 -14.17
CA ASN A 129 8.11 -17.25 -15.44
C ASN A 129 7.14 -17.59 -16.57
N SER A 130 7.42 -17.10 -17.77
CA SER A 130 6.61 -17.40 -18.96
C SER A 130 6.52 -18.90 -19.28
N ALA A 131 7.44 -19.71 -18.78
CA ALA A 131 7.45 -21.17 -18.87
C ALA A 131 6.78 -21.88 -17.67
N GLY A 132 6.12 -21.13 -16.77
CA GLY A 132 5.40 -21.67 -15.62
C GLY A 132 6.26 -22.10 -14.42
N ARG A 133 7.57 -21.81 -14.42
CA ARG A 133 8.50 -22.19 -13.34
C ARG A 133 8.66 -21.06 -12.32
N PRO A 134 8.66 -21.36 -11.01
CA PRO A 134 9.00 -20.37 -9.99
C PRO A 134 10.48 -20.01 -10.02
N LEU A 135 10.82 -18.76 -9.69
CA LEU A 135 12.21 -18.32 -9.52
C LEU A 135 12.41 -17.77 -8.11
N ALA A 136 13.42 -18.28 -7.40
CA ALA A 136 13.68 -17.97 -5.99
C ALA A 136 13.90 -16.47 -5.72
N HIS A 137 14.51 -15.72 -6.64
CA HIS A 137 14.76 -14.29 -6.48
C HIS A 137 13.49 -13.42 -6.58
N TRP A 138 12.34 -13.98 -6.95
CA TRP A 138 11.04 -13.29 -6.89
C TRP A 138 10.37 -13.45 -5.53
N GLU A 139 10.59 -14.58 -4.86
CA GLU A 139 10.13 -14.80 -3.49
C GLU A 139 10.82 -13.86 -2.50
N GLU A 140 11.96 -13.28 -2.86
CA GLU A 140 12.65 -12.28 -2.04
C GLU A 140 11.76 -11.08 -1.71
N VAL A 141 10.76 -10.77 -2.54
CA VAL A 141 9.77 -9.73 -2.24
C VAL A 141 9.03 -10.06 -0.94
N LEU A 142 8.75 -11.34 -0.64
CA LEU A 142 8.13 -11.78 0.61
C LEU A 142 9.00 -11.54 1.86
N ASN A 143 10.32 -11.38 1.68
CA ASN A 143 11.25 -11.11 2.78
C ASN A 143 11.32 -9.63 3.15
N VAL A 144 10.78 -8.75 2.31
CA VAL A 144 10.63 -7.33 2.62
C VAL A 144 9.67 -7.19 3.79
N LYS A 145 10.05 -6.39 4.77
CA LYS A 145 9.23 -6.09 5.95
C LYS A 145 9.05 -4.57 6.05
N PRO A 146 8.05 -4.09 6.81
CA PRO A 146 7.93 -2.67 7.09
C PRO A 146 9.26 -2.09 7.58
N ASP A 147 9.52 -0.85 7.19
CA ASP A 147 10.73 -0.06 7.47
C ASP A 147 11.98 -0.41 6.67
N ASP A 148 12.02 -1.57 6.00
CA ASP A 148 13.17 -1.93 5.15
C ASP A 148 13.39 -0.89 4.04
N VAL A 149 14.66 -0.71 3.64
CA VAL A 149 15.07 0.30 2.66
C VAL A 149 15.33 -0.37 1.31
N ILE A 150 14.72 0.18 0.25
CA ILE A 150 14.83 -0.35 -1.11
C ILE A 150 15.48 0.70 -2.02
N PHE A 151 16.57 0.33 -2.68
CA PHE A 151 17.25 1.13 -3.71
C PHE A 151 16.77 0.71 -5.09
N SER A 152 16.11 1.65 -5.80
CA SER A 152 15.60 1.41 -7.14
C SER A 152 16.66 1.69 -8.20
N TYR A 153 17.05 0.67 -8.94
CA TYR A 153 17.97 0.77 -10.06
C TYR A 153 17.23 0.64 -11.40
N ALA A 154 17.30 1.68 -12.21
CA ALA A 154 16.72 1.72 -13.56
C ALA A 154 17.55 2.63 -14.47
N SER A 155 17.52 2.40 -15.78
CA SER A 155 18.27 3.20 -16.76
C SER A 155 19.75 3.39 -16.41
N GLN A 156 20.37 2.36 -15.84
CA GLN A 156 21.76 2.32 -15.36
C GLN A 156 22.11 3.28 -14.19
N ARG A 157 21.11 3.70 -13.41
CA ARG A 157 21.26 4.62 -12.27
C ARG A 157 20.44 4.18 -11.07
N LEU A 158 20.84 4.61 -9.87
CA LEU A 158 19.97 4.63 -8.70
C LEU A 158 19.01 5.81 -8.81
N VAL A 159 17.74 5.53 -9.04
CA VAL A 159 16.72 6.54 -9.39
C VAL A 159 15.75 6.85 -8.24
N ALA A 160 15.68 5.97 -7.24
CA ALA A 160 14.89 6.20 -6.03
C ALA A 160 15.48 5.46 -4.82
N VAL A 161 15.16 5.96 -3.63
CA VAL A 161 15.28 5.25 -2.35
C VAL A 161 13.89 5.21 -1.74
N SER A 162 13.47 4.05 -1.28
CA SER A 162 12.12 3.85 -0.77
C SER A 162 12.11 3.15 0.57
N THR A 163 11.09 3.43 1.38
CA THR A 163 10.83 2.71 2.63
C THR A 163 9.64 1.78 2.44
N ALA A 164 9.77 0.53 2.87
CA ALA A 164 8.65 -0.41 2.88
C ALA A 164 7.56 0.03 3.87
N LEU A 165 6.37 0.26 3.33
CA LEU A 165 5.15 0.57 4.06
C LEU A 165 4.45 -0.72 4.51
N VAL A 166 4.34 -1.68 3.59
CA VAL A 166 3.78 -3.00 3.82
C VAL A 166 4.82 -4.01 3.35
N GLY A 167 5.13 -4.97 4.22
CA GLY A 167 6.03 -6.08 3.87
C GLY A 167 5.47 -6.94 2.74
N GLY A 168 6.27 -7.86 2.22
CA GLY A 168 5.89 -8.67 1.07
C GLY A 168 4.66 -9.56 1.29
N TYR A 169 3.77 -9.60 0.30
CA TYR A 169 2.58 -10.44 0.29
C TYR A 169 2.24 -10.93 -1.11
N ALA A 170 1.41 -11.99 -1.19
CA ALA A 170 0.95 -12.53 -2.46
C ALA A 170 -0.29 -11.78 -2.97
N VAL A 171 -0.36 -11.57 -4.28
CA VAL A 171 -1.50 -10.99 -5.00
C VAL A 171 -1.92 -11.91 -6.15
N ASP A 172 -3.22 -11.96 -6.44
CA ASP A 172 -3.77 -12.88 -7.46
C ASP A 172 -3.62 -12.36 -8.90
N HIS A 173 -3.21 -11.10 -9.07
CA HIS A 173 -3.07 -10.46 -10.38
C HIS A 173 -1.88 -9.50 -10.43
N LYS A 174 -1.44 -9.23 -11.67
CA LYS A 174 -0.37 -8.27 -11.97
C LYS A 174 -0.94 -6.85 -11.85
N PRO A 175 -0.36 -5.98 -11.00
CA PRO A 175 -0.82 -4.60 -10.82
C PRO A 175 -0.31 -3.67 -11.92
N VAL A 176 0.83 -3.99 -12.55
CA VAL A 176 1.47 -3.18 -13.61
C VAL A 176 1.07 -3.66 -15.01
N SER A 177 0.59 -2.74 -15.83
CA SER A 177 0.13 -2.96 -17.21
C SER A 177 1.29 -3.08 -18.20
N ASN A 178 2.40 -2.38 -17.95
CA ASN A 178 3.61 -2.40 -18.76
C ASN A 178 4.64 -3.39 -18.20
N GLY A 179 5.51 -3.92 -19.07
CA GLY A 179 6.63 -4.81 -18.70
C GLY A 179 6.51 -6.23 -19.23
N LEU A 180 7.67 -6.89 -19.40
CA LEU A 180 7.84 -8.23 -20.01
C LEU A 180 7.12 -9.39 -19.30
N TRP A 181 6.55 -9.17 -18.13
CA TRP A 181 5.98 -10.23 -17.31
C TRP A 181 4.53 -10.55 -17.68
N SER A 182 4.24 -11.84 -17.74
CA SER A 182 2.92 -12.39 -17.99
C SER A 182 1.92 -11.97 -16.91
N ASN A 183 0.66 -11.76 -17.30
CA ASN A 183 -0.43 -11.53 -16.35
C ASN A 183 -0.59 -12.77 -15.46
N GLY A 184 -0.82 -12.56 -14.17
CA GLY A 184 -1.04 -13.64 -13.22
C GLY A 184 -0.69 -13.26 -11.79
N PRO A 185 -0.69 -14.23 -10.87
CA PRO A 185 -0.35 -14.00 -9.47
C PRO A 185 1.11 -13.61 -9.30
N GLY A 186 1.39 -12.83 -8.26
CA GLY A 186 2.71 -12.31 -7.97
C GLY A 186 2.93 -12.06 -6.48
N TYR A 187 4.11 -11.54 -6.17
CA TYR A 187 4.49 -11.04 -4.86
C TYR A 187 4.62 -9.53 -4.95
N GLN A 188 4.13 -8.80 -3.95
CA GLN A 188 4.11 -7.35 -3.90
C GLN A 188 4.60 -6.87 -2.54
N ALA A 189 5.32 -5.75 -2.52
CA ALA A 189 5.51 -4.93 -1.32
C ALA A 189 5.15 -3.48 -1.64
N ASP A 190 4.56 -2.79 -0.67
CA ASP A 190 4.14 -1.40 -0.84
C ASP A 190 5.21 -0.48 -0.29
N LEU A 191 5.59 0.53 -1.07
CA LEU A 191 6.74 1.39 -0.83
C LEU A 191 6.35 2.87 -0.84
N ALA A 192 7.00 3.65 0.02
CA ALA A 192 7.05 5.10 -0.08
C ALA A 192 8.30 5.50 -0.89
N TYR A 193 8.10 5.84 -2.16
CA TYR A 193 9.18 6.26 -3.05
C TYR A 193 9.67 7.67 -2.72
N VAL A 194 10.99 7.83 -2.61
CA VAL A 194 11.66 9.13 -2.52
C VAL A 194 12.66 9.26 -3.65
N THR A 195 12.67 10.43 -4.31
CA THR A 195 13.73 10.78 -5.26
C THR A 195 14.92 11.28 -4.46
N PRO A 196 16.08 10.61 -4.50
CA PRO A 196 17.22 11.03 -3.73
C PRO A 196 17.87 12.30 -4.30
N PRO A 197 18.64 13.04 -3.49
CA PRO A 197 19.41 14.20 -3.96
C PRO A 197 20.39 13.87 -5.09
N GLN A 198 21.01 12.68 -5.04
CA GLN A 198 21.92 12.20 -6.07
C GLN A 198 21.43 10.89 -6.65
N THR A 199 21.59 10.72 -7.96
CA THR A 199 21.16 9.51 -8.68
C THR A 199 22.34 8.83 -9.35
N PRO A 200 23.34 8.31 -8.60
CA PRO A 200 24.59 7.84 -9.19
C PRO A 200 24.36 6.73 -10.23
N SER A 201 25.10 6.81 -11.33
CA SER A 201 25.18 5.76 -12.35
C SER A 201 26.02 4.58 -11.88
N LYS A 202 25.87 3.45 -12.58
CA LYS A 202 26.73 2.27 -12.38
C LYS A 202 28.22 2.60 -12.39
N GLU A 203 28.66 3.48 -13.28
CA GLU A 203 30.07 3.84 -13.41
C GLU A 203 30.54 4.76 -12.28
N GLU A 204 29.68 5.68 -11.82
CA GLU A 204 29.96 6.49 -10.63
C GLU A 204 30.06 5.63 -9.37
N LEU A 205 29.13 4.67 -9.18
CA LEU A 205 29.19 3.70 -8.09
C LEU A 205 30.49 2.88 -8.13
N ARG A 206 30.89 2.40 -9.32
CA ARG A 206 32.16 1.69 -9.50
C ARG A 206 33.36 2.54 -9.09
N LYS A 207 33.40 3.82 -9.50
CA LYS A 207 34.49 4.75 -9.14
C LYS A 207 34.54 5.05 -7.65
N LEU A 208 33.40 5.04 -6.97
CA LEU A 208 33.29 5.19 -5.52
C LEU A 208 33.69 3.90 -4.76
N GLY A 209 34.00 2.81 -5.45
CA GLY A 209 34.42 1.55 -4.85
C GLY A 209 33.29 0.55 -4.61
N PHE A 210 32.07 0.82 -5.08
CA PHE A 210 30.97 -0.15 -5.10
C PHE A 210 31.17 -1.17 -6.23
N PHE A 211 30.66 -2.39 -6.08
CA PHE A 211 30.92 -3.54 -6.97
C PHE A 211 32.35 -4.10 -6.90
N GLN A 212 32.99 -3.97 -5.74
CA GLN A 212 34.31 -4.56 -5.44
C GLN A 212 34.15 -5.77 -4.49
N PRO A 213 35.20 -6.60 -4.32
CA PRO A 213 35.17 -7.66 -3.33
C PRO A 213 34.76 -7.13 -1.96
N ASN A 214 33.82 -7.82 -1.31
CA ASN A 214 33.18 -7.43 -0.04
C ASN A 214 32.22 -6.24 -0.08
N LEU A 215 31.92 -5.65 -1.26
CA LEU A 215 30.94 -4.57 -1.37
C LEU A 215 30.25 -4.56 -2.75
N GLY A 216 29.04 -5.12 -2.82
CA GLY A 216 28.19 -5.11 -3.99
C GLY A 216 28.64 -6.04 -5.13
N GLU A 217 29.68 -6.86 -4.96
CA GLU A 217 30.14 -7.79 -5.99
C GLU A 217 29.05 -8.79 -6.41
N HIS A 218 28.16 -9.16 -5.49
CA HIS A 218 27.08 -10.11 -5.77
C HIS A 218 26.02 -9.55 -6.70
N LEU A 219 25.97 -8.22 -6.89
CA LEU A 219 25.04 -7.53 -7.80
C LEU A 219 25.55 -7.53 -9.25
N VAL A 220 26.81 -7.84 -9.51
CA VAL A 220 27.42 -7.81 -10.85
C VAL A 220 27.84 -9.19 -11.34
N ALA A 221 27.72 -9.41 -12.65
CA ALA A 221 28.29 -10.57 -13.33
C ALA A 221 29.80 -10.36 -13.59
N GLU A 222 30.50 -11.42 -14.00
CA GLU A 222 31.94 -11.39 -14.29
C GLU A 222 32.34 -10.33 -15.32
N ASN A 223 31.44 -10.02 -16.27
CA ASN A 223 31.63 -8.97 -17.27
C ASN A 223 31.35 -7.54 -16.76
N GLY A 224 31.10 -7.37 -15.46
CA GLY A 224 30.82 -6.08 -14.82
C GLY A 224 29.43 -5.48 -15.13
N SER A 225 28.53 -6.27 -15.73
CA SER A 225 27.11 -5.90 -15.88
C SER A 225 26.32 -6.24 -14.62
N VAL A 226 25.27 -5.46 -14.31
CA VAL A 226 24.38 -5.78 -13.18
C VAL A 226 23.58 -7.04 -13.53
N LYS A 227 23.53 -8.00 -12.60
CA LYS A 227 22.82 -9.27 -12.75
C LYS A 227 21.34 -9.03 -13.00
N GLN A 228 20.74 -9.87 -13.83
CA GLN A 228 19.35 -9.73 -14.29
C GLN A 228 18.29 -10.28 -13.31
N ALA A 229 18.64 -10.50 -12.02
CA ALA A 229 17.63 -10.83 -11.02
C ALA A 229 16.87 -9.55 -10.62
N TYR A 230 15.64 -9.71 -10.11
CA TYR A 230 14.77 -8.59 -9.81
C TYR A 230 15.13 -7.89 -8.49
N LEU A 231 15.19 -8.65 -7.38
CA LEU A 231 15.45 -8.12 -6.05
C LEU A 231 16.65 -8.84 -5.42
N PHE A 232 17.55 -8.08 -4.80
CA PHE A 232 18.71 -8.60 -4.08
C PHE A 232 18.70 -8.06 -2.65
N PRO A 233 18.90 -8.91 -1.63
CA PRO A 233 19.24 -8.42 -0.31
C PRO A 233 20.63 -7.77 -0.34
N LEU A 234 20.77 -6.74 0.47
CA LEU A 234 22.03 -6.04 0.74
C LEU A 234 22.34 -6.16 2.22
N ASP A 235 23.63 -6.25 2.55
CA ASP A 235 24.05 -6.11 3.93
C ASP A 235 23.98 -4.65 4.42
N ALA A 236 24.21 -4.44 5.70
CA ALA A 236 24.15 -3.11 6.30
C ALA A 236 25.26 -2.17 5.78
N ALA A 237 26.44 -2.69 5.45
CA ALA A 237 27.53 -1.87 4.93
C ALA A 237 27.22 -1.38 3.51
N GLU A 238 26.67 -2.25 2.67
CA GLU A 238 26.17 -1.93 1.33
C GLU A 238 25.03 -0.91 1.37
N GLY A 239 24.06 -1.13 2.26
CA GLY A 239 22.95 -0.19 2.47
C GLY A 239 23.42 1.20 2.88
N HIS A 240 24.31 1.30 3.88
CA HIS A 240 24.87 2.56 4.32
C HIS A 240 25.69 3.26 3.24
N PHE A 241 26.51 2.51 2.51
CA PHE A 241 27.27 3.05 1.38
C PHE A 241 26.34 3.68 0.34
N LEU A 242 25.27 2.98 -0.03
CA LEU A 242 24.33 3.48 -1.03
C LEU A 242 23.55 4.70 -0.54
N LEU A 243 23.14 4.76 0.73
CA LEU A 243 22.53 5.96 1.32
C LEU A 243 23.46 7.17 1.17
N GLN A 244 24.75 7.00 1.48
CA GLN A 244 25.74 8.07 1.31
C GLN A 244 25.92 8.45 -0.16
N ALA A 245 26.01 7.46 -1.06
CA ALA A 245 26.20 7.68 -2.50
C ALA A 245 25.01 8.42 -3.14
N VAL A 246 23.80 8.23 -2.62
CA VAL A 246 22.61 8.97 -3.08
C VAL A 246 22.44 10.33 -2.38
N GLY A 247 23.36 10.71 -1.50
CA GLY A 247 23.36 11.99 -0.80
C GLY A 247 22.44 12.07 0.42
N LEU A 248 22.01 10.94 0.97
CA LEU A 248 21.28 10.87 2.24
C LEU A 248 22.28 10.67 3.39
N ARG A 249 22.12 11.43 4.48
CA ARG A 249 22.98 11.31 5.67
C ARG A 249 22.36 10.31 6.65
N THR A 250 23.15 9.37 7.16
CA THR A 250 22.76 8.59 8.33
C THR A 250 23.17 9.37 9.58
N SER A 251 22.24 9.63 10.49
CA SER A 251 22.59 10.27 11.77
C SER A 251 23.13 9.19 12.71
N ASN A 252 24.43 9.27 13.01
CA ASN A 252 25.21 8.60 14.07
C ASN A 252 24.98 7.09 14.32
N ASN A 253 26.03 6.26 14.22
CA ASN A 253 26.33 4.92 14.80
C ASN A 253 25.22 3.91 15.22
N ALA A 254 23.94 4.13 14.93
CA ALA A 254 22.79 3.31 15.30
C ALA A 254 21.76 3.20 14.15
N GLY A 255 22.19 3.41 12.90
CA GLY A 255 21.36 3.12 11.72
C GLY A 255 20.07 3.96 11.60
N GLN A 256 20.01 5.15 12.20
CA GLN A 256 18.87 6.06 11.97
C GLN A 256 19.00 6.72 10.60
N ILE A 257 18.08 6.32 9.71
CA ILE A 257 17.85 6.94 8.40
C ILE A 257 17.13 8.26 8.61
N ASP A 258 17.63 9.32 7.96
CA ASP A 258 17.12 10.70 8.00
C ASP A 258 15.57 10.75 7.95
N GLU A 259 14.97 11.59 8.79
CA GLU A 259 13.53 11.92 8.91
C GLU A 259 12.86 12.30 7.57
N ARG A 260 13.67 12.47 6.51
CA ARG A 260 13.29 12.73 5.13
C ARG A 260 12.72 11.52 4.38
N LEU A 261 12.90 10.29 4.88
CA LEU A 261 12.25 9.10 4.33
C LEU A 261 10.87 8.94 4.97
N ALA A 262 9.90 9.73 4.51
CA ALA A 262 8.49 9.77 4.88
C ALA A 262 8.19 9.40 6.36
N GLY A 263 7.99 10.41 7.22
CA GLY A 263 7.64 10.18 8.63
C GLY A 263 6.38 9.30 8.82
N PRO A 264 6.19 8.69 10.01
CA PRO A 264 5.09 7.75 10.30
C PRO A 264 3.69 8.22 9.87
N THR A 265 3.41 9.51 10.01
CA THR A 265 2.14 10.15 9.63
C THR A 265 1.92 10.17 8.11
N GLN A 266 2.98 10.44 7.34
CA GLN A 266 2.92 10.47 5.88
C GLN A 266 2.81 9.05 5.30
N ARG A 267 3.43 8.07 5.98
CA ARG A 267 3.32 6.63 5.70
C ARG A 267 1.90 6.11 5.88
N ALA A 268 1.26 6.42 7.01
CA ALA A 268 -0.12 6.04 7.26
C ALA A 268 -1.07 6.65 6.21
N GLN A 269 -0.84 7.91 5.81
CA GLN A 269 -1.62 8.58 4.77
C GLN A 269 -1.44 7.95 3.38
N LEU A 270 -0.20 7.57 2.99
CA LEU A 270 0.09 6.91 1.70
C LEU A 270 -0.49 5.49 1.62
N VAL A 271 -0.39 4.71 2.70
CA VAL A 271 -1.01 3.37 2.79
C VAL A 271 -2.54 3.47 2.72
N GLN A 272 -3.13 4.40 3.47
CA GLN A 272 -4.59 4.61 3.45
C GLN A 272 -5.08 5.14 2.09
N ALA A 273 -4.30 6.00 1.43
CA ALA A 273 -4.59 6.46 0.08
C ALA A 273 -4.65 5.28 -0.92
N ARG A 274 -3.71 4.34 -0.80
CA ARG A 274 -3.52 3.24 -1.73
C ARG A 274 -4.50 2.08 -1.52
N ILE A 275 -4.64 1.58 -0.29
CA ILE A 275 -5.70 0.62 0.08
C ILE A 275 -7.06 1.23 -0.21
N GLY A 276 -7.16 2.54 0.02
CA GLY A 276 -8.31 3.35 -0.28
C GLY A 276 -8.68 3.41 -1.75
N GLN A 277 -7.72 3.62 -2.64
CA GLN A 277 -7.93 3.65 -4.09
C GLN A 277 -8.40 2.31 -4.65
N GLY A 278 -7.87 1.18 -4.16
CA GLY A 278 -8.34 -0.16 -4.56
C GLY A 278 -9.80 -0.38 -4.18
N LYS A 279 -10.14 -0.11 -2.91
CA LYS A 279 -11.51 -0.22 -2.41
C LYS A 279 -12.46 0.79 -3.07
N PHE A 280 -12.04 2.04 -3.20
CA PHE A 280 -12.78 3.09 -3.89
C PHE A 280 -13.11 2.67 -5.32
N ARG A 281 -12.12 2.18 -6.07
CA ARG A 281 -12.34 1.71 -7.44
C ARG A 281 -13.38 0.59 -7.48
N GLU A 282 -13.27 -0.43 -6.62
CA GLU A 282 -14.24 -1.52 -6.58
C GLU A 282 -15.66 -1.06 -6.23
N GLU A 283 -15.82 -0.22 -5.21
CA GLU A 283 -17.13 0.27 -4.78
C GLU A 283 -17.72 1.23 -5.83
N THR A 284 -16.92 2.11 -6.43
CA THR A 284 -17.35 2.97 -7.56
C THR A 284 -17.78 2.12 -8.75
N MET A 285 -17.05 1.05 -9.09
CA MET A 285 -17.47 0.13 -10.13
C MET A 285 -18.83 -0.51 -9.83
N ARG A 286 -19.14 -0.84 -8.56
CA ARG A 286 -20.45 -1.37 -8.15
C ARG A 286 -21.55 -0.33 -8.27
N VAL A 287 -21.33 0.91 -7.83
CA VAL A 287 -22.29 2.03 -7.97
C VAL A 287 -22.69 2.22 -9.43
N TRP A 288 -21.71 2.18 -10.34
CA TRP A 288 -21.91 2.37 -11.77
C TRP A 288 -22.16 1.07 -12.56
N LYS A 289 -22.45 -0.04 -11.87
CA LYS A 289 -22.78 -1.35 -12.47
C LYS A 289 -21.74 -1.83 -13.50
N ASN A 290 -20.46 -1.55 -13.24
CA ASN A 290 -19.31 -1.88 -14.09
C ASN A 290 -19.38 -1.28 -15.51
N ARG A 291 -20.04 -0.12 -15.69
CA ARG A 291 -20.19 0.54 -16.98
C ARG A 291 -19.77 2.00 -16.90
N CYS A 292 -19.17 2.50 -17.98
CA CYS A 292 -18.91 3.92 -18.10
C CYS A 292 -20.23 4.70 -18.01
N ALA A 293 -20.25 5.73 -17.16
CA ALA A 293 -21.37 6.61 -16.93
C ALA A 293 -21.91 7.30 -18.20
N LEU A 294 -21.03 7.53 -19.18
CA LEU A 294 -21.33 8.26 -20.41
C LEU A 294 -21.42 7.35 -21.64
N SER A 295 -20.41 6.52 -21.89
CA SER A 295 -20.28 5.71 -23.11
C SER A 295 -20.83 4.28 -23.00
N ASP A 296 -21.29 3.86 -21.81
CA ASP A 296 -21.76 2.50 -21.49
C ASP A 296 -20.71 1.37 -21.68
N ILE A 297 -19.46 1.71 -21.99
CA ILE A 297 -18.35 0.75 -22.10
C ILE A 297 -18.27 -0.06 -20.81
N SER A 298 -18.25 -1.39 -20.93
CA SER A 298 -18.22 -2.32 -19.78
C SER A 298 -16.89 -3.07 -19.64
N HIS A 299 -15.98 -2.93 -20.60
CA HIS A 299 -14.68 -3.59 -20.48
C HIS A 299 -13.84 -2.89 -19.41
N SER A 300 -13.70 -3.55 -18.25
CA SER A 300 -13.03 -3.03 -17.05
C SER A 300 -11.64 -2.41 -17.24
N ARG A 301 -10.86 -2.85 -18.23
CA ARG A 301 -9.53 -2.31 -18.56
C ARG A 301 -9.57 -0.92 -19.20
N LEU A 302 -10.70 -0.56 -19.79
CA LEU A 302 -10.91 0.75 -20.39
C LEU A 302 -11.52 1.75 -19.39
N LEU A 303 -11.85 1.30 -18.18
CA LEU A 303 -12.57 2.07 -17.17
C LEU A 303 -11.66 2.58 -16.06
N ARG A 304 -11.85 3.85 -15.72
CA ARG A 304 -11.20 4.58 -14.64
C ARG A 304 -12.27 5.02 -13.63
N ALA A 305 -11.98 4.86 -12.35
CA ALA A 305 -12.78 5.44 -11.28
C ALA A 305 -12.22 6.83 -10.99
N SER A 306 -12.77 7.84 -11.65
CA SER A 306 -12.38 9.25 -11.50
C SER A 306 -13.00 9.82 -10.23
N HIS A 307 -12.23 10.60 -9.46
CA HIS A 307 -12.76 11.35 -8.32
C HIS A 307 -13.48 12.61 -8.81
N ILE A 308 -14.71 12.84 -8.33
CA ILE A 308 -15.47 14.06 -8.68
C ILE A 308 -14.84 15.28 -8.01
N LYS A 309 -14.73 15.23 -6.68
CA LYS A 309 -13.91 16.17 -5.91
C LYS A 309 -12.49 15.62 -5.90
N PRO A 310 -11.50 16.35 -6.44
CA PRO A 310 -10.14 15.85 -6.59
C PRO A 310 -9.55 15.28 -5.30
N TRP A 311 -8.73 14.25 -5.43
CA TRP A 311 -8.14 13.53 -4.29
C TRP A 311 -7.33 14.46 -3.36
N SER A 312 -6.63 15.45 -3.92
CA SER A 312 -5.85 16.44 -3.18
C SER A 312 -6.69 17.35 -2.29
N GLU A 313 -7.97 17.54 -2.63
CA GLU A 313 -8.91 18.42 -1.93
C GLU A 313 -9.93 17.65 -1.08
N SER A 314 -9.91 16.32 -1.19
CA SER A 314 -10.81 15.43 -0.46
C SER A 314 -10.25 15.06 0.92
N THR A 315 -11.12 15.02 1.93
CA THR A 315 -10.85 14.41 3.24
C THR A 315 -10.67 12.90 3.09
N ASN A 316 -10.14 12.24 4.12
CA ASN A 316 -9.97 10.78 4.10
C ASN A 316 -11.29 10.01 3.92
N ALA A 317 -12.41 10.53 4.44
CA ALA A 317 -13.72 9.93 4.22
C ALA A 317 -14.18 10.08 2.76
N GLU A 318 -14.02 11.28 2.18
CA GLU A 318 -14.40 11.58 0.80
C GLU A 318 -13.53 10.82 -0.23
N ARG A 319 -12.25 10.55 0.08
CA ARG A 319 -11.34 9.76 -0.77
C ARG A 319 -11.79 8.31 -0.95
N LEU A 320 -12.52 7.79 0.03
CA LEU A 320 -13.01 6.40 0.08
C LEU A 320 -14.51 6.30 -0.27
N ASP A 321 -15.19 7.43 -0.42
CA ASP A 321 -16.61 7.46 -0.70
C ASP A 321 -16.86 7.12 -2.18
N PRO A 322 -17.53 6.00 -2.50
CA PRO A 322 -17.81 5.66 -3.89
C PRO A 322 -18.73 6.66 -4.60
N TYR A 323 -19.45 7.51 -3.85
CA TYR A 323 -20.26 8.59 -4.41
C TYR A 323 -19.43 9.84 -4.75
N ASN A 324 -18.17 9.89 -4.34
CA ASN A 324 -17.17 10.82 -4.88
C ASN A 324 -16.50 10.24 -6.14
N GLY A 325 -17.08 9.21 -6.75
CA GLY A 325 -16.52 8.53 -7.92
C GLY A 325 -17.46 8.50 -9.12
N ILE A 326 -16.92 8.72 -10.31
CA ILE A 326 -17.59 8.45 -11.59
C ILE A 326 -16.77 7.43 -12.37
N LEU A 327 -17.44 6.40 -12.87
CA LEU A 327 -16.78 5.42 -13.74
C LEU A 327 -16.75 5.93 -15.18
N LEU A 328 -15.57 6.26 -15.69
CA LEU A 328 -15.37 6.86 -17.01
C LEU A 328 -14.46 6.01 -17.89
N SER A 329 -14.61 6.10 -19.22
CA SER A 329 -13.59 5.59 -20.13
C SER A 329 -12.37 6.50 -20.11
N ALA A 330 -11.17 5.96 -20.34
CA ALA A 330 -9.90 6.69 -20.15
C ALA A 330 -9.83 8.09 -20.80
N HIS A 331 -10.42 8.29 -21.98
CA HIS A 331 -10.45 9.61 -22.63
C HIS A 331 -11.45 10.58 -21.99
N LEU A 332 -12.58 10.07 -21.47
CA LEU A 332 -13.58 10.89 -20.77
C LEU A 332 -13.13 11.22 -19.34
N ASP A 333 -12.41 10.31 -18.69
CA ASP A 333 -11.69 10.51 -17.43
C ASP A 333 -10.71 11.68 -17.57
N ALA A 334 -9.82 11.63 -18.56
CA ALA A 334 -8.88 12.72 -18.84
C ALA A 334 -9.58 14.06 -19.15
N ALA A 335 -10.68 14.05 -19.91
CA ALA A 335 -11.44 15.25 -20.20
C ALA A 335 -12.13 15.84 -18.95
N PHE A 336 -12.62 14.98 -18.06
CA PHE A 336 -13.27 15.38 -16.81
C PHE A 336 -12.24 15.93 -15.81
N ASP A 337 -11.16 15.20 -15.55
CA ASP A 337 -10.10 15.58 -14.60
C ASP A 337 -9.43 16.92 -14.95
N CYS A 338 -9.33 17.24 -16.24
CA CYS A 338 -8.78 18.52 -16.73
C CYS A 338 -9.83 19.63 -16.86
N GLY A 339 -11.09 19.41 -16.46
CA GLY A 339 -12.14 20.41 -16.52
C GLY A 339 -12.65 20.74 -17.93
N LEU A 340 -12.40 19.90 -18.94
CA LEU A 340 -12.93 20.08 -20.29
C LEU A 340 -14.41 19.68 -20.38
N ILE A 341 -14.85 18.78 -19.50
CA ILE A 341 -16.26 18.41 -19.32
C ILE A 341 -16.65 18.39 -17.84
N SER A 342 -17.93 18.61 -17.56
CA SER A 342 -18.54 18.45 -16.24
C SER A 342 -19.98 17.98 -16.39
N PHE A 343 -20.77 17.94 -15.31
CA PHE A 343 -22.17 17.53 -15.35
C PHE A 343 -23.07 18.47 -14.55
N LYS A 344 -24.27 18.68 -15.08
CA LYS A 344 -25.41 19.19 -14.32
C LYS A 344 -25.94 18.12 -13.36
N ASP A 345 -26.70 18.54 -12.36
CA ASP A 345 -27.31 17.64 -11.37
C ASP A 345 -28.28 16.64 -12.00
N ASP A 346 -28.88 16.98 -13.15
CA ASP A 346 -29.75 16.09 -13.94
C ASP A 346 -28.98 15.10 -14.85
N GLY A 347 -27.65 15.08 -14.77
CA GLY A 347 -26.80 14.20 -15.55
C GLY A 347 -26.40 14.74 -16.93
N LYS A 348 -26.93 15.89 -17.37
CA LYS A 348 -26.53 16.45 -18.66
C LYS A 348 -25.08 16.91 -18.62
N ILE A 349 -24.32 16.52 -19.65
CA ILE A 349 -22.93 16.94 -19.81
C ILE A 349 -22.84 18.45 -20.05
N MET A 350 -21.83 19.07 -19.46
CA MET A 350 -21.40 20.44 -19.68
C MET A 350 -20.04 20.37 -20.36
N ILE A 351 -19.86 21.13 -21.44
CA ILE A 351 -18.64 21.08 -22.26
C ILE A 351 -17.99 22.45 -22.23
N SER A 352 -16.70 22.51 -21.91
CA SER A 352 -15.92 23.74 -21.88
C SER A 352 -15.88 24.40 -23.27
N GLY A 353 -15.83 25.74 -23.28
CA GLY A 353 -15.63 26.52 -24.50
C GLY A 353 -14.26 26.30 -25.14
N GLU A 354 -13.30 25.73 -24.41
CA GLU A 354 -11.96 25.40 -24.90
C GLU A 354 -11.93 24.23 -25.89
N LEU A 355 -12.95 23.36 -25.86
CA LEU A 355 -13.06 22.23 -26.79
C LEU A 355 -13.67 22.68 -28.13
N SER A 356 -12.91 22.52 -29.21
CA SER A 356 -13.38 22.77 -30.58
C SER A 356 -14.50 21.78 -30.97
N GLU A 357 -15.32 22.12 -31.95
CA GLU A 357 -16.36 21.22 -32.46
C GLU A 357 -15.77 19.90 -32.98
N HIS A 358 -14.63 19.98 -33.67
CA HIS A 358 -13.90 18.81 -34.14
C HIS A 358 -13.46 17.88 -32.99
N ASP A 359 -12.91 18.44 -31.91
CA ASP A 359 -12.47 17.64 -30.76
C ASP A 359 -13.66 17.03 -30.02
N ARG A 360 -14.79 17.74 -29.94
CA ARG A 360 -16.03 17.20 -29.35
C ARG A 360 -16.54 15.98 -30.11
N GLU A 361 -16.51 16.03 -31.44
CA GLU A 361 -16.86 14.89 -32.30
C GLU A 361 -15.87 13.74 -32.13
N ALA A 362 -14.57 14.02 -32.17
CA ALA A 362 -13.50 13.01 -32.05
C ALA A 362 -13.52 12.32 -30.67
N LEU A 363 -13.87 13.05 -29.60
CA LEU A 363 -14.07 12.52 -28.24
C LEU A 363 -15.42 11.82 -28.07
N GLY A 364 -16.31 11.85 -29.07
CA GLY A 364 -17.62 11.22 -29.03
C GLY A 364 -18.61 11.90 -28.08
N LEU A 365 -18.45 13.20 -27.78
CA LEU A 365 -19.28 13.92 -26.80
C LEU A 365 -20.71 14.20 -27.27
N VAL A 366 -20.99 13.96 -28.55
CA VAL A 366 -22.23 14.35 -29.24
C VAL A 366 -23.39 13.37 -29.02
N SER A 367 -23.11 12.15 -28.53
CA SER A 367 -24.11 11.08 -28.37
C SER A 367 -23.83 10.24 -27.12
N LEU A 368 -23.75 10.90 -25.97
CA LEU A 368 -23.49 10.26 -24.69
C LEU A 368 -24.75 10.13 -23.84
N ASN A 369 -24.77 9.11 -22.98
CA ASN A 369 -25.82 8.94 -21.99
C ASN A 369 -25.77 10.06 -20.94
N ALA A 370 -26.92 10.46 -20.42
CA ALA A 370 -27.00 11.28 -19.22
C ALA A 370 -26.95 10.35 -17.99
N PRO A 371 -25.83 10.32 -17.22
CA PRO A 371 -25.76 9.51 -16.02
C PRO A 371 -26.79 9.92 -14.97
N LYS A 372 -27.34 8.93 -14.26
CA LYS A 372 -28.24 9.18 -13.13
C LYS A 372 -27.43 9.32 -11.84
N PHE A 373 -27.20 10.55 -11.43
CA PHE A 373 -26.56 10.84 -10.16
C PHE A 373 -27.53 10.66 -8.99
N SER A 374 -27.09 9.97 -7.93
CA SER A 374 -27.72 10.06 -6.61
C SER A 374 -27.44 11.40 -5.94
N GLU A 375 -28.28 11.81 -4.98
CA GLU A 375 -28.10 13.03 -4.17
C GLU A 375 -26.70 13.14 -3.54
N LYS A 376 -26.08 12.01 -3.20
CA LYS A 376 -24.74 11.97 -2.61
C LYS A 376 -23.62 12.45 -3.56
N HIS A 377 -23.82 12.36 -4.87
CA HIS A 377 -22.83 12.88 -5.83
C HIS A 377 -22.92 14.39 -6.01
N LEU A 378 -24.10 14.99 -5.74
CA LEU A 378 -24.39 16.37 -6.11
C LEU A 378 -23.46 17.36 -5.40
N PHE A 379 -23.17 17.11 -4.12
CA PHE A 379 -22.21 17.90 -3.36
C PHE A 379 -20.81 17.92 -4.00
N TYR A 380 -20.32 16.78 -4.49
CA TYR A 380 -19.02 16.72 -5.15
C TYR A 380 -19.06 17.36 -6.55
N LEU A 381 -20.16 17.18 -7.29
CA LEU A 381 -20.34 17.79 -8.62
C LEU A 381 -20.38 19.32 -8.53
N GLU A 382 -21.02 19.87 -7.50
CA GLU A 382 -21.00 21.31 -7.22
C GLU A 382 -19.56 21.80 -7.03
N HIS A 383 -18.76 21.08 -6.24
CA HIS A 383 -17.33 21.40 -6.05
C HIS A 383 -16.55 21.36 -7.37
N HIS A 384 -16.75 20.31 -8.19
CA HIS A 384 -16.09 20.18 -9.49
C HIS A 384 -16.45 21.33 -10.43
N ARG A 385 -17.73 21.70 -10.53
CA ARG A 385 -18.18 22.83 -11.33
C ARG A 385 -17.58 24.15 -10.85
N ALA A 386 -17.61 24.41 -9.55
CA ALA A 386 -17.03 25.61 -8.97
C ALA A 386 -15.51 25.72 -9.23
N LYS A 387 -14.78 24.60 -9.12
CA LYS A 387 -13.34 24.54 -9.37
C LYS A 387 -12.96 24.88 -10.82
N PHE A 388 -13.73 24.38 -11.79
CA PHE A 388 -13.42 24.54 -13.21
C PHE A 388 -14.27 25.62 -13.93
N GLY A 389 -15.11 26.35 -13.19
CA GLY A 389 -15.86 27.50 -13.71
C GLY A 389 -17.06 27.14 -14.59
N PHE A 390 -17.76 26.05 -14.28
CA PHE A 390 -18.97 25.59 -14.98
C PHE A 390 -20.29 26.14 -14.41
#